data_AF-A0A0D8Y306-F1
#
_entry.id   AF-A0A0D8Y306-F1
#
_cell.length_a   1.000
_cell.length_b   1.000
_cell.length_c   1.000
_cell.angle_alpha   90.00
_cell.angle_beta   90.00
_cell.angle_gamma   90.00
#
_symmetry.space_group_name_H-M   'P 1'
#
loop_
_entity.id
_entity.type
_entity.pdbx_description
1 polymer ?
#
loop_
_entity_poly.entity_id
_entity_poly.type
_entity_poly.pdbx_seq_one_letter_code
_entity_poly.pdbx_strand_id
1 'polypeptide(L)'
;MDVLGTLKETIVNVQNEISSGVERLRFNVTPLLAAEKKSVSDAVEEIVKTTAGSEMLFKFQLSLEQIGAVADEGLRLANLCSTRMGRAQQMCKERADAFLTIDSFLRNTSDIEKKIRDLNKQVTHHIVNGYYKICILIDFEVDKLVRFCNQTEQAMTYLEALCYIVKTEEEVHFMQQQSRLAETIINMSESSASVLNSSLRPNIELQEQQEEVMLEEFLGH
;
A
#
# COMPACT_ATOMS: atom_id res chain seq x y z
N MET A 1 -74.08 77.28 -28.57
CA MET A 1 -74.13 75.80 -28.58
C MET A 1 -74.45 75.36 -30.00
N ASP A 2 -73.47 75.28 -30.90
CA ASP A 2 -73.74 74.85 -32.30
C ASP A 2 -72.57 74.10 -32.94
N VAL A 3 -71.33 74.41 -32.55
CA VAL A 3 -70.12 73.76 -33.10
C VAL A 3 -70.08 72.25 -32.86
N LEU A 4 -70.54 71.78 -31.70
CA LEU A 4 -70.62 70.35 -31.37
C LEU A 4 -71.68 69.60 -32.18
N GLY A 5 -72.76 70.28 -32.57
CA GLY A 5 -73.81 69.70 -33.42
C GLY A 5 -73.32 69.49 -34.85
N THR A 6 -72.70 70.53 -35.43
CA THR A 6 -72.13 70.47 -36.78
C THR A 6 -70.97 69.47 -36.88
N LEU A 7 -70.12 69.38 -35.85
CA LEU A 7 -69.04 68.40 -35.81
C LEU A 7 -69.59 66.97 -35.77
N LYS A 8 -70.62 66.72 -34.96
CA LYS A 8 -71.27 65.41 -34.89
C LYS A 8 -71.89 65.01 -36.23
N GLU A 9 -72.58 65.94 -36.90
CA GLU A 9 -73.19 65.67 -38.21
C GLU A 9 -72.13 65.40 -39.29
N THR A 10 -71.04 66.16 -39.29
CA THR A 10 -69.92 65.93 -40.22
C THR A 10 -69.27 64.57 -39.99
N ILE A 11 -69.06 64.16 -38.73
CA ILE A 11 -68.52 62.84 -38.41
C ILE A 11 -69.47 61.73 -38.86
N VAL A 12 -70.79 61.90 -38.66
CA VAL A 12 -71.80 60.93 -39.12
C VAL A 12 -71.80 60.82 -40.64
N ASN A 13 -71.68 61.94 -41.37
CA ASN A 13 -71.63 61.93 -42.83
C ASN A 13 -70.36 61.26 -43.36
N VAL A 14 -69.20 61.55 -42.77
CA VAL A 14 -67.94 60.87 -43.10
C VAL A 14 -68.02 59.38 -42.79
N GLN A 15 -68.61 59.00 -41.66
CA GLN A 15 -68.82 57.59 -41.30
C GLN A 15 -69.74 56.87 -42.31
N ASN A 16 -70.79 57.52 -42.77
CA ASN A 16 -71.72 56.98 -43.77
C ASN A 16 -71.05 56.83 -45.14
N GLU A 17 -70.24 57.80 -45.56
CA GLU A 17 -69.47 57.73 -46.82
C GLU A 17 -68.42 56.62 -46.78
N ILE A 18 -67.68 56.49 -45.68
CA ILE A 18 -66.71 55.40 -45.49
C ILE A 18 -67.44 54.05 -45.52
N SER A 19 -68.57 53.93 -44.83
CA SER A 19 -69.35 52.67 -44.80
C SER A 19 -69.85 52.30 -46.20
N SER A 20 -70.41 53.26 -46.95
CA SER A 20 -70.84 53.04 -48.33
C SER A 20 -69.67 52.71 -49.26
N GLY A 21 -68.51 53.36 -49.08
CA GLY A 21 -67.29 53.09 -49.83
C GLY A 21 -66.76 51.68 -49.60
N VAL A 22 -66.75 51.22 -48.34
CA VAL A 22 -66.35 49.87 -47.95
C VAL A 22 -67.33 48.82 -48.48
N GLU A 23 -68.64 49.08 -48.46
CA GLU A 23 -69.63 48.18 -49.05
C GLU A 23 -69.49 48.06 -50.56
N ARG A 24 -69.25 49.18 -51.27
CA ARG A 24 -68.98 49.15 -52.74
C ARG A 24 -67.70 48.40 -53.06
N LEU A 25 -66.65 48.57 -52.25
CA LEU A 25 -65.40 47.82 -52.39
C LEU A 25 -65.63 46.32 -52.17
N ARG A 26 -66.36 45.93 -51.11
CA ARG A 26 -66.72 44.53 -50.89
C ARG A 26 -67.56 43.97 -52.04
N PHE A 27 -68.54 44.73 -52.54
CA PHE A 27 -69.40 44.30 -53.62
C PHE A 27 -68.65 44.12 -54.94
N ASN A 28 -67.56 44.85 -55.17
CA ASN A 28 -66.75 44.70 -56.38
C ASN A 28 -65.63 43.66 -56.24
N VAL A 29 -65.02 43.52 -55.05
CA VAL A 29 -63.90 42.59 -54.80
C VAL A 29 -64.38 41.15 -54.64
N THR A 30 -65.53 40.94 -54.00
CA THR A 30 -66.04 39.58 -53.72
C THR A 30 -66.41 38.80 -55.00
N PRO A 31 -67.11 39.40 -55.99
CA PRO A 31 -67.40 38.72 -57.25
C PRO A 31 -66.17 38.54 -58.11
N LEU A 32 -65.20 39.46 -58.06
CA LEU A 32 -63.95 39.36 -58.82
C LEU A 32 -63.12 38.16 -58.33
N LEU A 33 -62.95 38.03 -57.00
CA LEU A 33 -62.28 36.89 -56.39
C LEU A 33 -63.03 35.58 -56.62
N ALA A 34 -64.36 35.59 -56.60
CA ALA A 34 -65.18 34.42 -56.87
C ALA A 34 -65.09 33.98 -58.34
N ALA A 35 -65.07 34.93 -59.28
CA ALA A 35 -64.91 34.68 -60.71
C ALA A 35 -63.49 34.18 -61.03
N GLU A 36 -62.47 34.75 -60.39
CA GLU A 36 -61.08 34.31 -60.53
C GLU A 36 -60.89 32.88 -60.01
N LYS A 37 -61.39 32.58 -58.79
CA LYS A 37 -61.39 31.22 -58.24
C LYS A 37 -62.11 30.21 -59.13
N LYS A 38 -63.25 30.62 -59.70
CA LYS A 38 -64.03 29.78 -60.61
C LYS A 38 -63.25 29.53 -61.92
N SER A 39 -62.65 30.56 -62.51
CA SER A 39 -61.84 30.41 -63.72
C SER A 39 -60.63 29.48 -63.53
N VAL A 40 -59.98 29.58 -62.37
CA VAL A 40 -58.85 28.69 -62.01
C VAL A 40 -59.35 27.27 -61.80
N SER A 41 -60.50 27.08 -61.15
CA SER A 41 -61.13 25.76 -60.97
C SER A 41 -61.51 25.12 -62.30
N ASP A 42 -62.13 25.89 -63.21
CA ASP A 42 -62.56 25.42 -64.52
C ASP A 42 -61.34 25.03 -65.39
N ALA A 43 -60.25 25.82 -65.34
CA ALA A 43 -59.00 25.51 -66.03
C ALA A 43 -58.30 24.25 -65.47
N VAL A 44 -58.30 24.06 -64.15
CA VAL A 44 -57.77 22.84 -63.52
C VAL A 44 -58.61 21.62 -63.90
N GLU A 45 -59.94 21.76 -63.93
CA GLU A 45 -60.83 20.68 -64.35
C GLU A 45 -60.63 20.30 -65.83
N GLU A 46 -60.37 21.28 -66.69
CA GLU A 46 -60.03 21.04 -68.10
C GLU A 46 -58.69 20.29 -68.24
N ILE A 47 -57.67 20.67 -67.46
CA ILE A 47 -56.37 19.97 -67.41
C ILE A 47 -56.55 18.52 -66.94
N VAL A 48 -57.34 18.29 -65.89
CA VAL A 48 -57.63 16.95 -65.34
C VAL A 48 -58.37 16.07 -66.36
N LYS A 49 -59.24 16.65 -67.19
CA LYS A 49 -59.96 15.93 -68.26
C LYS A 49 -59.03 15.47 -69.39
N THR A 50 -57.89 16.14 -69.61
CA THR A 50 -56.89 15.67 -70.58
C THR A 50 -56.12 14.47 -70.04
N THR A 51 -55.86 13.47 -70.89
CA THR A 51 -55.08 12.27 -70.51
C THR A 51 -53.67 12.64 -70.04
N ALA A 52 -53.02 13.60 -70.70
CA ALA A 52 -51.69 14.07 -70.34
C ALA A 52 -51.66 14.83 -69.01
N GLY A 53 -52.66 15.68 -68.74
CA GLY A 53 -52.77 16.42 -67.47
C GLY A 53 -53.09 15.51 -66.29
N SER A 54 -54.01 14.57 -66.47
CA SER A 54 -54.30 13.51 -65.48
C SER A 54 -53.07 12.67 -65.15
N GLU A 55 -52.33 12.21 -66.16
CA GLU A 55 -51.12 11.41 -65.95
C GLU A 55 -50.00 12.21 -65.26
N MET A 56 -49.85 13.50 -65.60
CA MET A 56 -48.90 14.39 -64.94
C MET A 56 -49.25 14.59 -63.46
N LEU A 57 -50.51 14.88 -63.14
CA LEU A 57 -50.98 15.05 -61.76
C LEU A 57 -50.82 13.76 -60.95
N PHE A 58 -51.11 12.60 -61.55
CA PHE A 58 -50.88 11.30 -60.93
C PHE A 58 -49.39 11.06 -60.62
N LYS A 59 -48.49 11.40 -61.55
CA LYS A 59 -47.03 11.31 -61.31
C LYS A 59 -46.58 12.23 -60.17
N PHE A 60 -47.11 13.45 -60.08
CA PHE A 60 -46.82 14.34 -58.96
C PHE A 60 -47.34 13.80 -57.64
N GLN A 61 -48.56 13.25 -57.61
CA GLN A 61 -49.11 12.62 -56.42
C GLN A 61 -48.23 11.45 -55.96
N LEU A 62 -47.85 10.56 -56.88
CA LEU A 62 -46.95 9.45 -56.60
C LEU A 62 -45.59 9.93 -56.07
N SER A 63 -45.04 11.00 -56.67
CA SER A 63 -43.79 11.58 -56.21
C SER A 63 -43.91 12.15 -54.80
N LEU A 64 -45.03 12.78 -54.45
CA LEU A 64 -45.28 13.29 -53.10
C LEU A 64 -45.40 12.16 -52.08
N GLU A 65 -46.10 11.07 -52.43
CA GLU A 65 -46.20 9.87 -51.59
C GLU A 65 -44.83 9.21 -51.37
N GLN A 66 -44.02 9.10 -52.42
CA GLN A 66 -42.65 8.59 -52.31
C GLN A 66 -41.77 9.48 -51.42
N ILE A 67 -41.86 10.79 -51.57
CA ILE A 67 -41.14 11.74 -50.71
C ILE A 67 -41.58 11.57 -49.24
N GLY A 68 -42.88 11.41 -48.98
CA GLY A 68 -43.41 11.13 -47.64
C GLY A 68 -42.82 9.85 -47.04
N ALA A 69 -42.87 8.74 -47.78
CA ALA A 69 -42.33 7.46 -47.33
C ALA A 69 -40.81 7.51 -47.05
N VAL A 70 -40.05 8.21 -47.89
CA VAL A 70 -38.60 8.40 -47.70
C VAL A 70 -38.32 9.29 -46.49
N ALA A 71 -39.13 10.32 -46.24
CA ALA A 71 -38.99 11.17 -45.07
C ALA A 71 -39.25 10.41 -43.76
N ASP A 72 -40.29 9.57 -43.72
CA ASP A 72 -40.60 8.73 -42.55
C ASP A 72 -39.48 7.72 -42.25
N GLU A 73 -38.94 7.08 -43.28
CA GLU A 73 -37.79 6.18 -43.13
C GLU A 73 -36.53 6.94 -42.69
N GLY A 74 -36.35 8.16 -43.19
CA GLY A 74 -35.28 9.07 -42.76
C GLY A 74 -35.36 9.40 -41.27
N LEU A 75 -36.56 9.70 -40.76
CA LEU A 75 -36.80 9.93 -39.33
C LEU A 75 -36.50 8.69 -38.50
N ARG A 76 -36.94 7.51 -38.97
CA ARG A 76 -36.66 6.23 -38.32
C ARG A 76 -35.16 5.95 -38.22
N LEU A 77 -34.42 6.16 -39.30
CA LEU A 77 -32.96 5.97 -39.35
C LEU A 77 -32.23 6.99 -38.48
N ALA A 78 -32.67 8.25 -38.47
CA ALA A 78 -32.09 9.28 -37.60
C ALA A 78 -32.23 8.91 -36.11
N ASN A 79 -33.40 8.41 -35.70
CA ASN A 79 -33.63 7.93 -34.33
C ASN A 79 -32.75 6.73 -33.96
N LEU A 80 -32.59 5.79 -34.90
CA LEU A 80 -31.71 4.64 -34.71
C LEU A 80 -30.24 5.07 -34.57
N CYS A 81 -29.77 5.96 -35.45
CA CYS A 81 -28.42 6.52 -35.40
C CYS A 81 -28.19 7.29 -34.10
N SER A 82 -29.13 8.14 -33.67
CA SER A 82 -29.06 8.87 -32.41
C SER A 82 -28.90 7.91 -31.22
N THR A 83 -29.70 6.86 -31.16
CA THR A 83 -29.61 5.84 -30.10
C THR A 83 -28.27 5.11 -30.13
N ARG A 84 -27.80 4.69 -31.31
CA ARG A 84 -26.51 4.00 -31.47
C ARG A 84 -25.34 4.91 -31.09
N MET A 85 -25.38 6.18 -31.48
CA MET A 85 -24.36 7.17 -31.16
C MET A 85 -24.32 7.46 -29.66
N GLY A 86 -25.48 7.62 -29.01
CA GLY A 86 -25.56 7.79 -27.56
C GLY A 86 -24.93 6.61 -26.80
N ARG A 87 -25.21 5.37 -27.22
CA ARG A 87 -24.56 4.17 -26.63
C ARG A 87 -23.05 4.15 -26.87
N ALA A 88 -22.61 4.49 -28.08
CA ALA A 88 -21.18 4.54 -28.40
C ALA A 88 -20.45 5.60 -27.56
N GLN A 89 -21.05 6.79 -27.38
CA GLN A 89 -20.52 7.85 -26.52
C GLN A 89 -20.44 7.40 -25.06
N GLN A 90 -21.47 6.73 -24.55
CA GLN A 90 -21.47 6.18 -23.19
C GLN A 90 -20.33 5.17 -22.99
N MET A 91 -20.17 4.21 -23.91
CA MET A 91 -19.07 3.23 -23.82
C MET A 91 -17.69 3.90 -23.89
N CYS A 92 -17.53 4.93 -24.73
CA CYS A 92 -16.28 5.67 -24.82
C CYS A 92 -15.97 6.38 -23.50
N LYS A 93 -16.99 6.97 -22.85
CA LYS A 93 -16.84 7.61 -21.54
C LYS A 93 -16.45 6.60 -20.46
N GLU A 94 -17.16 5.48 -20.35
CA GLU A 94 -16.86 4.43 -19.37
C GLU A 94 -15.42 3.90 -19.54
N ARG A 95 -14.96 3.72 -20.79
CA ARG A 95 -13.58 3.35 -21.08
C ARG A 95 -12.58 4.44 -20.67
N ALA A 96 -12.87 5.70 -20.95
CA ALA A 96 -12.00 6.81 -20.56
C ALA A 96 -11.86 6.91 -19.03
N ASP A 97 -12.96 6.76 -18.29
CA ASP A 97 -12.96 6.77 -16.83
C ASP A 97 -12.13 5.60 -16.26
N ALA A 98 -12.21 4.41 -16.86
CA ALA A 98 -11.36 3.28 -16.50
C ALA A 98 -9.87 3.57 -16.75
N PHE A 99 -9.53 4.18 -17.89
CA PHE A 99 -8.15 4.58 -18.20
C PHE A 99 -7.61 5.62 -17.21
N LEU A 100 -8.40 6.60 -16.81
CA LEU A 100 -8.02 7.59 -15.80
C LEU A 100 -7.75 6.93 -14.45
N THR A 101 -8.53 5.92 -14.09
CA THR A 101 -8.31 5.13 -12.86
C THR A 101 -6.98 4.40 -12.91
N ILE A 102 -6.66 3.75 -14.05
CA ILE A 102 -5.38 3.07 -14.25
C ILE A 102 -4.22 4.06 -14.21
N ASP A 103 -4.33 5.22 -14.89
CA ASP A 103 -3.30 6.27 -14.84
C ASP A 103 -3.03 6.73 -13.41
N SER A 104 -4.08 6.94 -12.61
CA SER A 104 -3.94 7.31 -11.21
C SER A 104 -3.21 6.24 -10.39
N PHE A 105 -3.49 4.96 -10.63
CA PHE A 105 -2.81 3.84 -9.98
C PHE A 105 -1.32 3.77 -10.37
N LEU A 106 -1.03 3.91 -11.66
CA LEU A 106 0.36 3.90 -12.16
C LEU A 106 1.16 5.06 -11.59
N ARG A 107 0.58 6.26 -11.47
CA ARG A 107 1.22 7.40 -10.81
C ARG A 107 1.55 7.12 -9.34
N ASN A 108 0.68 6.41 -8.64
CA ASN A 108 0.90 6.02 -7.24
C ASN A 108 1.88 4.84 -7.06
N THR A 109 2.25 4.16 -8.14
CA THR A 109 3.14 2.99 -8.08
C THR A 109 4.54 3.37 -7.56
N SER A 110 5.05 4.56 -7.91
CA SER A 110 6.33 5.04 -7.37
C SER A 110 6.32 5.22 -5.86
N ASP A 111 5.18 5.60 -5.27
CA ASP A 111 5.03 5.73 -3.82
C ASP A 111 4.97 4.37 -3.13
N ILE A 112 4.30 3.39 -3.77
CA ILE A 112 4.29 1.99 -3.31
C ILE A 112 5.71 1.43 -3.31
N GLU A 113 6.46 1.62 -4.40
CA GLU A 113 7.86 1.20 -4.46
C GLU A 113 8.72 1.87 -3.39
N LYS A 114 8.52 3.17 -3.13
CA LYS A 114 9.23 3.88 -2.06
C LYS A 114 8.94 3.25 -0.70
N LYS A 115 7.67 2.97 -0.38
CA LYS A 115 7.27 2.27 0.85
C LYS A 115 7.92 0.89 0.97
N ILE A 116 7.96 0.12 -0.13
CA ILE A 116 8.62 -1.19 -0.17
C ILE A 116 10.11 -1.06 0.13
N ARG A 117 10.79 -0.09 -0.48
CA ARG A 117 12.23 0.17 -0.23
C ARG A 117 12.48 0.57 1.22
N ASP A 118 11.64 1.42 1.80
CA ASP A 118 11.78 1.87 3.19
C ASP A 118 11.51 0.74 4.19
N LEU A 119 10.50 -0.11 3.94
CA LEU A 119 10.27 -1.33 4.73
C LEU A 119 11.46 -2.29 4.66
N ASN A 120 12.03 -2.50 3.47
CA ASN A 120 13.16 -3.41 3.31
C ASN A 120 14.41 -2.92 4.07
N LYS A 121 14.65 -1.61 4.08
CA LYS A 121 15.70 -1.00 4.92
C LYS A 121 15.47 -1.24 6.41
N GLN A 122 14.23 -1.07 6.90
CA GLN A 122 13.89 -1.32 8.30
C GLN A 122 14.10 -2.78 8.69
N VAL A 123 13.65 -3.72 7.86
CA VAL A 123 13.85 -5.15 8.10
C VAL A 123 15.34 -5.49 8.14
N THR A 124 16.13 -4.99 7.19
CA THR A 124 17.58 -5.21 7.15
C THR A 124 18.25 -4.64 8.40
N HIS A 125 17.89 -3.43 8.82
CA HIS A 125 18.43 -2.81 10.04
C HIS A 125 18.10 -3.62 11.29
N HIS A 126 16.85 -4.08 11.44
CA HIS A 126 16.45 -4.92 12.57
C HIS A 126 17.18 -6.25 12.61
N ILE A 127 17.35 -6.90 11.46
CA ILE A 127 18.09 -8.16 11.34
C ILE A 127 19.56 -7.96 11.73
N VAL A 128 20.25 -6.97 11.14
CA VAL A 128 21.66 -6.70 11.42
C VAL A 128 21.89 -6.34 12.88
N ASN A 129 21.05 -5.47 13.45
CA ASN A 129 21.16 -5.10 14.86
C ASN A 129 20.87 -6.29 15.79
N GLY A 130 19.89 -7.13 15.43
CA GLY A 130 19.61 -8.39 16.14
C GLY A 130 20.81 -9.33 16.14
N TYR A 131 21.44 -9.56 14.99
CA TYR A 131 22.65 -10.36 14.87
C TYR A 131 23.80 -9.79 15.71
N TYR A 132 24.06 -8.48 15.62
CA TYR A 132 25.12 -7.83 16.39
C TYR A 132 24.92 -7.99 17.90
N LYS A 133 23.68 -7.83 18.37
CA LYS A 133 23.33 -8.04 19.79
C LYS A 133 23.55 -9.49 20.23
N ILE A 134 23.18 -10.46 19.39
CA ILE A 134 23.41 -11.89 19.67
C ILE A 134 24.92 -12.19 19.71
N CYS A 135 25.71 -11.67 18.77
CA CYS A 135 27.16 -11.84 18.76
C CYS A 135 27.80 -11.33 20.05
N ILE A 136 27.47 -10.11 20.49
CA ILE A 136 27.99 -9.56 21.75
C ILE A 136 27.65 -10.44 22.95
N LEU A 137 26.41 -10.95 22.99
CA LEU A 137 25.98 -11.84 24.08
C LEU A 137 26.75 -13.16 24.08
N ILE A 138 26.99 -13.73 22.90
CA ILE A 138 27.78 -14.96 22.76
C ILE A 138 29.22 -14.70 23.18
N ASP A 139 29.85 -13.63 22.72
CA ASP A 139 31.24 -13.28 23.07
C ASP A 139 31.38 -13.13 24.61
N PHE A 140 30.40 -12.48 25.25
CA PHE A 140 30.38 -12.34 26.71
C PHE A 140 30.28 -13.69 27.45
N GLU A 141 29.39 -14.59 27.02
CA GLU A 141 29.25 -15.91 27.64
C GLU A 141 30.47 -16.80 27.37
N VAL A 142 31.08 -16.69 26.19
CA VAL A 142 32.33 -17.37 25.85
C VAL A 142 33.47 -16.87 26.76
N ASP A 143 33.62 -15.57 26.94
CA ASP A 143 34.63 -15.00 27.85
C ASP A 143 34.46 -15.50 29.29
N LYS A 144 33.21 -15.59 29.75
CA LYS A 144 32.88 -16.12 31.08
C LYS A 144 33.25 -17.60 31.19
N LEU A 145 32.94 -18.40 30.16
CA LEU A 145 33.31 -19.80 30.10
C LEU A 145 34.84 -19.99 30.13
N VAL A 146 35.59 -19.21 29.36
CA VAL A 146 37.05 -19.24 29.35
C VAL A 146 37.62 -18.98 30.74
N ARG A 147 37.10 -18.00 31.48
CA ARG A 147 37.53 -17.74 32.87
C ARG A 147 37.30 -18.94 33.80
N PHE A 148 36.14 -19.60 33.70
CA PHE A 148 35.86 -20.80 34.49
C PHE A 148 36.76 -21.97 34.12
N CYS A 149 37.04 -22.16 32.83
CA CYS A 149 37.98 -23.18 32.38
C CYS A 149 39.38 -22.95 32.98
N ASN A 150 39.89 -21.72 32.94
CA ASN A 150 41.19 -21.38 33.52
C ASN A 150 41.24 -21.62 35.03
N GLN A 151 40.19 -21.23 35.77
CA GLN A 151 40.11 -21.50 37.21
C GLN A 151 40.09 -23.00 37.51
N THR A 152 39.38 -23.77 36.70
CA THR A 152 39.29 -25.23 36.83
C THR A 152 40.65 -25.89 36.54
N GLU A 153 41.36 -25.41 35.53
CA GLU A 153 42.71 -25.87 35.18
C GLU A 153 43.72 -25.60 36.30
N GLN A 154 43.67 -24.42 36.91
CA GLN A 154 44.49 -24.10 38.09
C GLN A 154 44.16 -25.02 39.27
N ALA A 155 42.88 -25.21 39.58
CA ALA A 155 42.46 -26.12 40.65
C ALA A 155 42.91 -27.56 40.41
N MET A 156 42.84 -28.03 39.15
CA MET A 156 43.34 -29.35 38.75
C MET A 156 44.85 -29.48 38.97
N THR A 157 45.62 -28.46 38.59
CA THR A 157 47.07 -28.41 38.80
C THR A 157 47.42 -28.52 40.30
N TYR A 158 46.71 -27.80 41.17
CA TYR A 158 46.90 -27.90 42.62
C TYR A 158 46.56 -29.29 43.16
N LEU A 159 45.48 -29.92 42.67
CA LEU A 159 45.13 -31.29 43.04
C LEU A 159 46.19 -32.30 42.60
N GLU A 160 46.76 -32.16 41.40
CA GLU A 160 47.86 -33.01 40.93
C GLU A 160 49.11 -32.85 41.80
N ALA A 161 49.46 -31.62 42.17
CA ALA A 161 50.57 -31.34 43.08
C ALA A 161 50.35 -31.97 44.46
N LEU A 162 49.14 -31.85 45.03
CA LEU A 162 48.77 -32.51 46.28
C LEU A 162 48.87 -34.04 46.18
N CYS A 163 48.41 -34.64 45.07
CA CYS A 163 48.57 -36.07 44.84
C CYS A 163 50.05 -36.49 44.80
N TYR A 164 50.93 -35.65 44.28
CA TYR A 164 52.37 -35.92 44.31
C TYR A 164 52.94 -35.83 45.73
N ILE A 165 52.56 -34.80 46.50
CA ILE A 165 52.97 -34.64 47.90
C ILE A 165 52.57 -35.86 48.74
N VAL A 166 51.31 -36.29 48.66
CA VAL A 166 50.82 -37.47 49.40
C VAL A 166 51.64 -38.72 49.06
N LYS A 167 51.96 -38.96 47.77
CA LYS A 167 52.82 -40.07 47.37
C LYS A 167 54.22 -39.97 47.99
N THR A 168 54.82 -38.78 47.99
CA THR A 168 56.13 -38.58 48.62
C THR A 168 56.08 -38.72 50.14
N GLU A 169 54.99 -38.33 50.80
CA GLU A 169 54.78 -38.54 52.23
C GLU A 169 54.68 -40.03 52.56
N GLU A 170 53.99 -40.82 51.73
CA GLU A 170 53.94 -42.28 51.87
C GLU A 170 55.33 -42.91 51.73
N GLU A 171 56.14 -42.47 50.75
CA GLU A 171 57.53 -42.91 50.58
C GLU A 171 58.42 -42.51 51.76
N VAL A 172 58.30 -41.28 52.28
CA VAL A 172 59.01 -40.82 53.47
C VAL A 172 58.60 -41.62 54.70
N HIS A 173 57.32 -41.88 54.89
CA HIS A 173 56.82 -42.71 55.99
C HIS A 173 57.41 -44.12 55.91
N PHE A 174 57.49 -44.71 54.71
CA PHE A 174 58.14 -46.00 54.50
C PHE A 174 59.64 -45.96 54.82
N MET A 175 60.36 -44.92 54.38
CA MET A 175 61.78 -44.72 54.73
C MET A 175 61.99 -44.55 56.25
N GLN A 176 61.13 -43.79 56.93
CA GLN A 176 61.17 -43.63 58.38
C GLN A 176 60.93 -44.96 59.11
N GLN A 177 59.99 -45.77 58.64
CA GLN A 177 59.74 -47.10 59.20
C GLN A 177 60.94 -48.02 59.02
N GLN A 178 61.57 -48.04 57.83
CA GLN A 178 62.80 -48.78 57.61
C GLN A 178 63.94 -48.29 58.52
N SER A 179 64.08 -46.97 58.69
CA SER A 179 65.09 -46.40 59.60
C SER A 179 64.89 -46.87 61.03
N ARG A 180 63.65 -46.87 61.56
CA ARG A 180 63.34 -47.37 62.92
C ARG A 180 63.62 -48.87 63.06
N LEU A 181 63.32 -49.66 62.02
CA LEU A 181 63.64 -51.09 62.00
C LEU A 181 65.16 -51.32 62.00
N ALA A 182 65.91 -50.54 61.22
CA ALA A 182 67.38 -50.58 61.21
C ALA A 182 67.97 -50.16 62.56
N GLU A 183 67.41 -49.13 63.21
CA GLU A 183 67.79 -48.68 64.55
C GLU A 183 67.53 -49.75 65.62
N THR A 184 66.44 -50.51 65.48
CA THR A 184 66.13 -51.67 66.35
C THR A 184 67.12 -52.82 66.13
N ILE A 185 67.56 -53.05 64.88
CA ILE A 185 68.58 -54.05 64.56
C ILE A 185 69.95 -53.66 65.13
N ILE A 186 70.32 -52.37 65.04
CA ILE A 186 71.57 -51.84 65.62
C ILE A 186 71.54 -51.95 67.16
N ASN A 187 70.40 -51.69 67.79
CA ASN A 187 70.22 -51.83 69.24
C ASN A 187 70.18 -53.29 69.75
N MET A 188 70.08 -54.29 68.87
CA MET A 188 70.25 -55.70 69.25
C MET A 188 71.73 -56.13 69.32
N SER A 189 72.67 -55.26 68.91
CA SER A 189 74.11 -55.53 68.93
C SER A 189 74.93 -54.79 69.99
N GLU A 190 74.31 -54.05 70.92
CA GLU A 190 75.04 -53.42 72.03
C GLU A 190 74.33 -53.59 73.38
N SER A 191 74.51 -54.77 73.98
CA SER A 191 74.56 -54.86 75.44
C SER A 191 75.95 -54.39 75.88
N SER A 192 76.13 -53.09 76.11
CA SER A 192 76.93 -52.50 77.21
C SER A 192 77.13 -50.99 77.07
N ALA A 193 76.80 -50.28 78.17
CA ALA A 193 77.11 -48.88 78.51
C ALA A 193 76.43 -47.78 77.67
N SER A 194 75.98 -46.63 78.19
CA SER A 194 75.65 -46.12 79.51
C SER A 194 75.24 -44.65 79.26
N VAL A 195 73.97 -44.31 79.50
CA VAL A 195 73.50 -43.07 80.17
C VAL A 195 74.19 -41.75 79.77
N LEU A 196 73.50 -40.91 78.99
CA LEU A 196 72.99 -39.60 79.44
C LEU A 196 72.11 -38.93 78.37
N ASN A 197 70.80 -38.92 78.67
CA ASN A 197 69.81 -38.03 78.07
C ASN A 197 70.18 -36.56 78.31
N SER A 198 70.10 -35.73 77.27
CA SER A 198 69.66 -34.34 77.42
C SER A 198 68.87 -33.87 76.19
N SER A 199 67.55 -34.01 76.33
CA SER A 199 66.49 -33.09 75.88
C SER A 199 66.51 -32.52 74.46
N LEU A 200 65.63 -33.10 73.63
CA LEU A 200 64.96 -32.41 72.53
C LEU A 200 64.17 -31.17 73.02
N ARG A 201 64.22 -30.10 72.23
CA ARG A 201 63.03 -29.31 71.86
C ARG A 201 63.31 -28.56 70.54
N PRO A 202 62.73 -28.95 69.40
CA PRO A 202 62.68 -28.10 68.22
C PRO A 202 61.74 -26.93 68.51
N ASN A 203 62.13 -25.73 68.12
CA ASN A 203 61.40 -24.50 68.39
C ASN A 203 60.22 -24.36 67.40
N ILE A 204 59.07 -24.94 67.76
CA ILE A 204 57.86 -25.03 66.92
C ILE A 204 57.30 -23.64 66.57
N GLU A 205 57.45 -22.65 67.46
CA GLU A 205 56.94 -21.29 67.26
C GLU A 205 57.59 -20.56 66.06
N LEU A 206 58.84 -20.90 65.71
CA LEU A 206 59.55 -20.24 64.62
C LEU A 206 59.16 -20.80 63.25
N GLN A 207 58.74 -22.06 63.20
CA GLN A 207 58.26 -22.71 61.99
C GLN A 207 56.81 -22.30 61.70
N GLU A 208 55.97 -22.22 62.73
CA GLU A 208 54.58 -21.73 62.59
C GLU A 208 54.54 -20.27 62.10
N GLN A 209 55.43 -19.40 62.60
CA GLN A 209 55.55 -18.02 62.08
C GLN A 209 56.05 -17.95 60.63
N GLN A 210 56.91 -18.87 60.20
CA GLN A 210 57.37 -18.92 58.81
C GLN A 210 56.29 -19.43 57.85
N GLU A 211 55.49 -20.41 58.29
CA GLU A 211 54.35 -20.91 57.52
C GLU A 211 53.22 -19.87 57.45
N GLU A 212 52.96 -19.12 58.52
CA GLU A 212 51.96 -18.04 58.54
C GLU A 212 52.33 -16.89 57.59
N VAL A 213 53.61 -16.48 57.57
CA VAL A 213 54.10 -15.44 56.65
C VAL A 213 54.02 -15.88 55.18
N MET A 214 54.30 -17.16 54.88
CA MET A 214 54.16 -17.67 53.51
C MET A 214 52.70 -17.81 53.06
N LEU A 215 51.78 -18.11 53.99
CA LEU A 215 50.34 -18.16 53.70
C LEU A 215 49.74 -16.77 53.44
N GLU A 216 50.20 -15.74 54.16
CA GLU A 216 49.76 -14.36 53.92
C GLU A 216 50.27 -13.81 52.56
N GLU A 217 51.50 -14.14 52.15
CA GLU A 217 52.00 -13.76 50.81
C GLU A 217 51.26 -14.48 49.68
N PHE A 218 50.83 -15.73 49.88
CA PHE A 218 50.12 -16.50 48.85
C PHE A 218 48.65 -16.07 48.67
N LEU A 219 47.99 -15.60 49.74
CA LEU A 219 46.59 -15.13 49.69
C LEU A 219 46.47 -13.64 49.31
N GLY A 220 47.58 -12.90 49.28
CA GLY A 220 47.64 -11.46 49.01
C GLY A 220 47.70 -11.05 47.53
N HIS A 221 47.58 -11.98 46.58
CA HIS A 221 47.59 -11.72 45.14
C HIS A 221 46.37 -12.28 44.40
#